data_AF-A0A1Y6BWM2-F1
#
_entry.id   AF-A0A1Y6BWM2-F1
#
_cell.length_a   1.000
_cell.length_b   1.000
_cell.length_c   1.000
_cell.angle_alpha   90.00
_cell.angle_beta   90.00
_cell.angle_gamma   90.00
#
_symmetry.space_group_name_H-M   'P 1'
#
loop_
_entity.id
_entity.type
_entity.pdbx_description
1 polymer ?
#
loop_
_entity_poly.entity_id
_entity_poly.type
_entity_poly.pdbx_seq_one_letter_code
_entity_poly.pdbx_strand_id
1 'polypeptide(L)'
;MLTLRISESRLALVISIAALAATLWQGYESKKANDLNQEALTVEVQPSDIPSKRIEKVVCIDGNVAAIYMYWRVNIFNSSSLPVTIKDIFSMSSSPAGTVSGINSIGKDGPVNRQFPSVVESKNFKTFLLSVPTLTSEPFKSWFRSHGGCDGKLDWVKSTDRGGFSETGWPTARAVNAYFNVATGSGNNFNVISNWP
;
A
#
# COMPACT_ATOMS: atom_id res chain seq x y z
N MET A 1 12.61 42.53 -48.51
CA MET A 1 12.85 41.48 -47.50
C MET A 1 12.32 41.97 -46.16
N LEU A 2 11.21 41.42 -45.67
CA LEU A 2 10.67 41.75 -44.35
C LEU A 2 11.24 40.74 -43.34
N THR A 3 12.21 41.17 -42.53
CA THR A 3 12.66 40.40 -41.36
C THR A 3 11.66 40.60 -40.22
N LEU A 4 10.81 39.60 -39.98
CA LEU A 4 9.92 39.56 -38.83
C LEU A 4 10.76 39.41 -37.55
N ARG A 5 10.98 40.50 -36.81
CA ARG A 5 11.55 40.44 -35.46
C ARG A 5 10.48 39.95 -34.49
N ILE A 6 10.49 38.66 -34.20
CA ILE A 6 9.67 38.05 -33.15
C ILE A 6 10.28 38.49 -31.81
N SER A 7 9.51 39.16 -30.95
CA SER A 7 9.97 39.50 -29.59
C SER A 7 10.18 38.23 -28.77
N GLU A 8 11.18 38.21 -27.88
CA GLU A 8 11.52 37.05 -27.04
C GLU A 8 10.31 36.49 -26.29
N SER A 9 9.38 37.36 -25.88
CA SER A 9 8.11 37.01 -25.25
C SER A 9 7.16 36.19 -26.14
N ARG A 10 7.13 36.44 -27.45
CA ARG A 10 6.34 35.65 -28.41
C ARG A 10 7.00 34.31 -28.71
N LEU A 11 8.33 34.26 -28.74
CA LEU A 11 9.09 33.03 -28.91
C LEU A 11 8.87 32.08 -27.71
N ALA A 12 8.95 32.62 -26.48
CA ALA A 12 8.73 31.85 -25.26
C ALA A 12 7.30 31.27 -25.18
N LEU A 13 6.29 32.03 -25.63
CA LEU A 13 4.91 31.57 -25.67
C LEU A 13 4.72 30.41 -26.67
N VAL A 14 5.32 30.51 -27.86
CA VAL A 14 5.27 29.46 -28.88
C VAL A 14 5.98 28.19 -28.40
N ILE A 15 7.15 28.32 -27.76
CA ILE A 15 7.88 27.18 -27.18
C ILE A 15 7.05 26.52 -26.08
N SER A 16 6.39 27.30 -25.23
CA SER A 16 5.56 26.79 -24.13
C SER A 16 4.35 26.00 -24.66
N ILE A 17 3.69 26.51 -25.71
CA ILE A 17 2.57 25.82 -26.35
C ILE A 17 3.04 24.52 -27.03
N ALA A 18 4.19 24.56 -27.72
CA ALA A 18 4.78 23.38 -28.35
C ALA A 18 5.17 22.31 -27.31
N ALA A 19 5.74 22.72 -26.17
CA ALA A 19 6.07 21.82 -25.08
C ALA A 19 4.80 21.18 -24.46
N LEU A 20 3.74 21.96 -24.28
CA LEU A 20 2.47 21.46 -23.76
C LEU A 20 1.82 20.45 -24.72
N ALA A 21 1.84 20.74 -26.02
CA ALA A 21 1.37 19.82 -27.06
C ALA A 21 2.19 18.53 -27.12
N ALA A 22 3.52 18.62 -27.00
CA ALA A 22 4.40 17.46 -26.95
C ALA A 22 4.14 16.58 -25.71
N THR A 23 3.88 17.20 -24.56
CA THR A 23 3.56 16.49 -23.31
C THR A 23 2.21 15.78 -23.40
N LEU A 24 1.20 16.44 -23.99
CA LEU A 24 -0.11 15.84 -24.25
C LEU A 24 -0.03 14.69 -25.26
N TRP A 25 0.79 14.84 -26.31
CA TRP A 25 1.01 13.79 -27.32
C TRP A 25 1.73 12.57 -26.72
N GLN A 26 2.76 12.79 -25.90
CA GLN A 26 3.43 11.72 -25.17
C GLN A 26 2.47 11.00 -24.21
N GLY A 27 1.60 11.74 -23.51
CA GLY A 27 0.54 11.15 -22.68
C GLY A 27 -0.45 10.30 -23.48
N TYR A 28 -0.83 10.76 -24.68
CA TYR A 28 -1.72 10.03 -25.57
C TYR A 28 -1.09 8.75 -26.13
N GLU A 29 0.14 8.82 -26.64
CA GLU A 29 0.85 7.64 -27.16
C GLU A 29 1.22 6.66 -26.04
N SER A 30 1.57 7.15 -24.85
CA SER A 30 1.77 6.28 -23.67
C SER A 30 0.48 5.58 -23.28
N LYS A 31 -0.67 6.25 -23.34
CA LYS A 31 -1.98 5.63 -23.09
C LYS A 31 -2.31 4.58 -24.16
N LYS A 32 -2.09 4.89 -25.43
CA LYS A 32 -2.34 3.98 -26.55
C LYS A 32 -1.42 2.76 -26.55
N ALA A 33 -0.14 2.93 -26.22
CA ALA A 33 0.82 1.83 -26.04
C ALA A 33 0.45 0.96 -24.82
N ASN A 34 -0.06 1.57 -23.75
CA ASN A 34 -0.60 0.85 -22.59
C ASN A 34 -1.90 0.12 -22.91
N ASP A 35 -2.81 0.68 -23.72
CA ASP A 35 -4.06 0.03 -24.14
C ASP A 35 -3.80 -1.23 -24.99
N LEU A 36 -2.66 -1.31 -25.69
CA LEU A 36 -2.22 -2.50 -26.44
C LEU A 36 -1.47 -3.52 -25.57
N ASN A 37 -1.00 -3.12 -24.40
CA ASN A 37 -0.39 -4.00 -23.43
C ASN A 37 -1.46 -4.51 -22.47
N GLN A 38 -2.02 -5.68 -22.75
CA GLN A 38 -2.89 -6.35 -21.78
C GLN A 38 -2.09 -6.63 -20.51
N GLU A 39 -2.27 -5.81 -19.48
CA GLU A 39 -1.66 -6.01 -18.17
C GLU A 39 -2.13 -7.35 -17.61
N ALA A 40 -1.22 -8.32 -17.58
CA ALA A 40 -1.42 -9.65 -17.04
C ALA A 40 -0.72 -9.72 -15.68
N LEU A 41 -1.29 -9.05 -14.68
CA LEU A 41 -0.81 -9.13 -13.30
C LEU A 41 -1.52 -10.23 -12.53
N THR A 42 -0.76 -11.02 -11.79
CA THR A 42 -1.27 -11.88 -10.72
C THR A 42 -0.79 -11.31 -9.39
N VAL A 43 -1.72 -11.11 -8.47
CA VAL A 43 -1.42 -10.57 -7.15
C VAL A 43 -1.72 -11.65 -6.12
N GLU A 44 -0.74 -11.99 -5.31
CA GLU A 44 -0.86 -12.95 -4.22
C GLU A 44 -0.53 -12.25 -2.92
N VAL A 45 -1.34 -12.47 -1.89
CA VAL A 45 -1.12 -11.86 -0.58
C VAL A 45 -1.17 -12.91 0.51
N GLN A 46 -0.20 -12.86 1.41
CA GLN A 46 -0.12 -13.77 2.54
C GLN A 46 0.42 -13.04 3.79
N PRO A 47 0.09 -13.54 4.99
CA PRO A 47 0.79 -13.15 6.21
C PRO A 47 2.31 -13.25 6.02
N SER A 48 3.06 -12.35 6.63
CA SER A 48 4.51 -12.48 6.65
C SER A 48 4.92 -13.79 7.34
N ASP A 49 5.80 -14.54 6.69
CA ASP A 49 6.41 -15.76 7.24
C ASP A 49 7.74 -15.48 7.96
N ILE A 50 8.24 -14.24 7.91
CA ILE A 50 9.47 -13.81 8.56
C ILE A 50 9.15 -13.58 10.04
N PRO A 51 9.67 -14.39 10.98
CA PRO A 51 9.26 -14.32 12.39
C PRO A 51 9.43 -12.92 13.01
N SER A 52 10.51 -12.22 12.70
CA SER A 52 10.80 -10.87 13.18
C SER A 52 9.98 -9.77 12.50
N LYS A 53 9.24 -10.10 11.44
CA LYS A 53 8.41 -9.18 10.65
C LYS A 53 7.00 -9.71 10.47
N ARG A 54 6.41 -10.35 11.48
CA ARG A 54 4.97 -10.68 11.50
C ARG A 54 4.15 -9.53 12.06
N ILE A 55 4.68 -8.90 13.09
CA ILE A 55 4.09 -7.77 13.80
C ILE A 55 5.04 -6.59 13.69
N GLU A 56 4.53 -5.42 13.31
CA GLU A 56 5.30 -4.18 13.29
C GLU A 56 5.25 -3.49 14.64
N LYS A 57 4.04 -3.17 15.11
CA LYS A 57 3.80 -2.37 16.30
C LYS A 57 2.37 -2.51 16.79
N VAL A 58 2.12 -2.05 18.01
CA VAL A 58 0.77 -1.82 18.54
C VAL A 58 0.61 -0.33 18.73
N VAL A 59 -0.52 0.23 18.28
CA VAL A 59 -0.85 1.63 18.46
C VAL A 59 -2.05 1.72 19.38
N CYS A 60 -1.92 2.52 20.45
CA CYS A 60 -3.03 2.87 21.33
C CYS A 60 -3.65 4.18 20.85
N ILE A 61 -4.89 4.15 20.37
CA ILE A 61 -5.66 5.33 19.95
C ILE A 61 -6.60 5.72 21.11
N ASP A 62 -6.48 6.98 21.55
CA ASP A 62 -7.33 7.62 22.57
C ASP A 62 -7.60 6.78 23.82
N GLY A 63 -6.58 6.04 24.29
CA GLY A 63 -6.64 5.25 25.53
C GLY A 63 -7.55 4.01 25.51
N ASN A 64 -8.24 3.71 24.39
CA ASN A 64 -9.28 2.69 24.30
C ASN A 64 -9.18 1.76 23.08
N VAL A 65 -8.42 2.08 22.02
CA VAL A 65 -8.28 1.16 20.87
C VAL A 65 -6.81 0.77 20.72
N ALA A 66 -6.51 -0.51 20.97
CA ALA A 66 -5.26 -1.09 20.52
C ALA A 66 -5.47 -1.62 19.09
N ALA A 67 -4.76 -1.04 18.13
CA ALA A 67 -4.65 -1.61 16.79
C ALA A 67 -3.28 -2.28 16.68
N ILE A 68 -3.25 -3.54 16.25
CA ILE A 68 -2.00 -4.24 15.96
C ILE A 68 -1.71 -4.07 14.47
N TYR A 69 -0.54 -3.54 14.17
CA TYR A 69 -0.04 -3.43 12.81
C TYR A 69 0.68 -4.72 12.44
N MET A 70 0.10 -5.44 11.49
CA MET A 70 0.58 -6.75 11.04
C MET A 70 1.18 -6.62 9.64
N TYR A 71 2.30 -7.30 9.42
CA TYR A 71 2.97 -7.26 8.14
C TYR A 71 2.42 -8.32 7.18
N TRP A 72 1.97 -7.86 6.02
CA TRP A 72 1.49 -8.68 4.92
C TRP A 72 2.49 -8.62 3.77
N ARG A 73 2.77 -9.78 3.18
CA ARG A 73 3.57 -9.90 1.97
C ARG A 73 2.63 -9.86 0.77
N VAL A 74 2.78 -8.84 -0.07
CA VAL A 74 2.08 -8.71 -1.34
C VAL A 74 3.07 -9.03 -2.47
N ASN A 75 2.86 -10.14 -3.16
CA ASN A 75 3.62 -10.54 -4.33
C ASN A 75 2.83 -10.13 -5.58
N ILE A 76 3.47 -9.37 -6.47
CA ILE A 76 2.90 -8.98 -7.75
C ILE A 76 3.74 -9.64 -8.84
N PHE A 77 3.13 -10.55 -9.60
CA PHE A 77 3.71 -11.22 -10.75
C PHE A 77 3.25 -10.53 -12.02
N ASN A 78 4.19 -10.01 -12.81
CA ASN A 78 3.91 -9.40 -14.10
C ASN A 78 4.15 -10.41 -15.22
N SER A 79 3.08 -11.00 -15.73
CA SER A 79 3.10 -11.88 -16.90
C SER A 79 2.92 -11.13 -18.24
N SER A 80 2.86 -9.80 -18.22
CA SER A 80 2.71 -8.97 -19.43
C SER A 80 3.99 -8.94 -20.26
N SER A 81 3.91 -8.47 -21.50
CA SER A 81 5.07 -8.29 -22.40
C SER A 81 5.85 -7.00 -22.11
N LEU A 82 5.26 -6.04 -21.39
CA LEU A 82 5.93 -4.81 -20.97
C LEU A 82 5.97 -4.68 -19.43
N PRO A 83 6.89 -3.86 -18.90
CA PRO A 83 6.89 -3.48 -17.50
C PRO A 83 5.57 -2.80 -17.10
N VAL A 84 5.12 -3.05 -15.86
CA VAL A 84 3.91 -2.42 -15.31
C VAL A 84 4.27 -1.60 -14.08
N THR A 85 3.84 -0.35 -14.05
CA THR A 85 4.03 0.54 -12.90
C THR A 85 2.90 0.35 -11.91
N ILE A 86 3.22 -0.04 -10.68
CA ILE A 86 2.30 -0.03 -9.54
C ILE A 86 2.31 1.36 -8.94
N LYS A 87 1.16 2.02 -8.98
CA LYS A 87 0.97 3.38 -8.47
C LYS A 87 0.77 3.39 -6.97
N ASP A 88 -0.02 2.44 -6.46
CA ASP A 88 -0.32 2.32 -5.05
C ASP A 88 -0.87 0.94 -4.71
N ILE A 89 -0.79 0.56 -3.43
CA ILE A 89 -1.49 -0.61 -2.88
C ILE A 89 -2.26 -0.16 -1.65
N PHE A 90 -3.56 -0.02 -1.80
CA PHE A 90 -4.46 0.23 -0.68
C PHE A 90 -4.72 -1.07 0.08
N SER A 91 -4.76 -0.99 1.42
CA SER A 91 -5.03 -2.13 2.28
C SER A 91 -5.99 -1.78 3.42
N MET A 92 -6.95 -2.67 3.69
CA MET A 92 -7.80 -2.64 4.87
C MET A 92 -7.86 -4.03 5.51
N SER A 93 -8.11 -4.09 6.81
CA SER A 93 -8.41 -5.35 7.49
C SER A 93 -9.79 -5.34 8.12
N SER A 94 -10.37 -6.53 8.26
CA SER A 94 -11.61 -6.78 8.97
C SER A 94 -11.37 -7.86 10.03
N SER A 95 -11.74 -7.50 11.26
CA SER A 95 -11.67 -8.34 12.44
C SER A 95 -13.06 -8.42 13.08
N PRO A 96 -13.29 -9.32 14.06
CA PRO A 96 -14.56 -9.33 14.80
C PRO A 96 -14.85 -8.02 15.56
N ALA A 97 -13.83 -7.19 15.83
CA ALA A 97 -14.00 -5.87 16.44
C ALA A 97 -14.38 -4.78 15.42
N GLY A 98 -14.42 -5.11 14.12
CA GLY A 98 -14.75 -4.21 13.03
C GLY A 98 -13.66 -4.14 11.96
N THR A 99 -13.92 -3.28 10.97
CA THR A 99 -13.02 -3.01 9.85
C THR A 99 -12.19 -1.76 10.13
N VAL A 100 -10.91 -1.82 9.80
CA VAL A 100 -9.98 -0.69 9.90
C VAL A 100 -9.10 -0.64 8.65
N SER A 101 -8.98 0.52 8.04
CA SER A 101 -8.02 0.76 6.98
C SER A 101 -6.73 1.35 7.56
N GLY A 102 -5.61 1.09 6.89
CA GLY A 102 -4.39 1.85 7.15
C GLY A 102 -4.69 3.34 7.05
N ILE A 103 -4.26 4.13 8.05
CA ILE A 103 -4.31 5.60 8.01
C ILE A 103 -3.52 6.17 6.81
N ASN A 104 -2.77 5.33 6.09
CA ASN A 104 -2.12 5.69 4.84
C ASN A 104 -3.10 5.59 3.66
N SER A 105 -4.20 6.35 3.73
CA SER A 105 -4.99 6.67 2.55
C SER A 105 -4.32 7.79 1.77
N ILE A 106 -4.32 7.66 0.46
CA ILE A 106 -3.85 8.57 -0.58
C ILE A 106 -4.08 10.03 -0.17
N GLY A 107 -3.00 10.73 0.17
CA GLY A 107 -3.02 12.18 0.27
C GLY A 107 -3.23 12.78 -1.13
N LYS A 108 -3.81 13.98 -1.20
CA LYS A 108 -3.97 14.76 -2.45
C LYS A 108 -2.65 14.93 -3.24
N ASP A 109 -1.51 14.76 -2.57
CA ASP A 109 -0.16 14.99 -3.10
C ASP A 109 0.58 13.70 -3.54
N GLY A 110 -0.08 12.53 -3.54
CA GLY A 110 0.49 11.27 -4.02
C GLY A 110 0.66 10.18 -2.94
N PRO A 111 1.30 9.05 -3.28
CA PRO A 111 1.46 7.94 -2.35
C PRO A 111 2.31 8.34 -1.13
N VAL A 112 1.77 8.16 0.06
CA VAL A 112 2.44 8.45 1.35
C VAL A 112 3.52 7.41 1.67
N ASN A 113 3.47 6.25 1.00
CA ASN A 113 4.47 5.20 1.13
C ASN A 113 5.57 5.37 0.07
N ARG A 114 6.81 5.60 0.51
CA ARG A 114 8.01 5.74 -0.35
C ARG A 114 8.28 4.53 -1.26
N GLN A 115 7.59 3.42 -1.04
CA GLN A 115 7.66 2.22 -1.90
C GLN A 115 6.97 2.41 -3.26
N PHE A 116 6.12 3.43 -3.42
CA PHE A 116 5.38 3.69 -4.65
C PHE A 116 5.64 5.10 -5.22
N PRO A 117 5.57 5.29 -6.55
CA PRO A 117 5.32 4.28 -7.57
C PRO A 117 6.48 3.28 -7.71
N SER A 118 6.19 2.06 -8.16
CA SER A 118 7.17 1.00 -8.34
C SER A 118 6.93 0.22 -9.63
N VAL A 119 7.98 0.05 -10.43
CA VAL A 119 7.92 -0.77 -11.65
C VAL A 119 8.11 -2.25 -11.31
N VAL A 120 7.29 -3.11 -11.93
CA VAL A 120 7.48 -4.56 -12.00
C VAL A 120 7.83 -4.90 -13.45
N GLU A 121 9.06 -5.35 -13.67
CA GLU A 121 9.56 -5.70 -15.01
C GLU A 121 8.70 -6.79 -15.67
N SER A 122 8.72 -6.84 -17.00
CA SER A 122 8.04 -7.88 -17.76
C SER A 122 8.56 -9.27 -17.37
N LYS A 123 7.65 -10.24 -17.25
CA LYS A 123 7.94 -11.64 -16.88
C LYS A 123 8.71 -11.77 -15.55
N ASN A 124 8.49 -10.83 -14.65
CA ASN A 124 9.16 -10.79 -13.35
C ASN A 124 8.13 -10.61 -12.23
N PHE A 125 8.58 -10.68 -10.99
CA PHE A 125 7.75 -10.42 -9.83
C PHE A 125 8.42 -9.42 -8.88
N LYS A 126 7.61 -8.77 -8.06
CA LYS A 126 8.08 -7.91 -6.99
C LYS A 126 7.27 -8.15 -5.73
N THR A 127 7.97 -8.14 -4.61
CA THR A 127 7.38 -8.34 -3.29
C THR A 127 7.38 -7.04 -2.50
N PHE A 128 6.23 -6.71 -1.92
CA PHE A 128 6.03 -5.58 -1.03
C PHE A 128 5.69 -6.09 0.36
N LEU A 129 6.24 -5.44 1.38
CA LEU A 129 5.88 -5.71 2.76
C LEU A 129 5.05 -4.52 3.26
N LEU A 130 3.75 -4.77 3.47
CA LEU A 130 2.79 -3.76 3.87
C LEU A 130 2.40 -3.95 5.32
N SER A 131 2.34 -2.86 6.08
CA SER A 131 1.86 -2.86 7.46
C SER A 131 0.38 -2.50 7.47
N VAL A 132 -0.46 -3.45 7.89
CA VAL A 132 -1.92 -3.31 7.87
C VAL A 132 -2.43 -3.34 9.31
N PRO A 133 -3.17 -2.31 9.77
CA PRO A 133 -3.72 -2.31 11.11
C PRO A 133 -4.84 -3.34 11.22
N THR A 134 -4.99 -3.96 12.39
CA THR A 134 -6.15 -4.75 12.76
C THR A 134 -6.64 -4.38 14.15
N LEU A 135 -7.96 -4.36 14.34
CA LEU A 135 -8.56 -4.09 15.64
C LEU A 135 -8.52 -5.35 16.51
N THR A 136 -8.22 -5.15 17.78
CA THR A 136 -8.08 -6.25 18.74
C THR A 136 -9.33 -6.44 19.59
N SER A 137 -9.34 -7.53 20.35
CA SER A 137 -10.37 -7.82 21.35
C SER A 137 -10.36 -6.83 22.52
N GLU A 138 -11.50 -6.65 23.19
CA GLU A 138 -11.61 -5.83 24.41
C GLU A 138 -10.73 -6.33 25.57
N PRO A 139 -10.65 -7.66 25.85
CA PRO A 139 -9.75 -8.18 26.87
C PRO A 139 -8.28 -7.88 26.58
N PHE A 140 -7.87 -7.93 25.31
CA PHE A 140 -6.50 -7.59 24.94
C PHE A 140 -6.17 -6.14 25.26
N LYS A 141 -7.07 -5.19 24.95
CA LYS A 141 -6.84 -3.77 25.22
C LYS A 141 -6.61 -3.50 26.71
N SER A 142 -7.47 -4.07 27.56
CA SER A 142 -7.36 -3.92 29.02
C SER A 142 -6.07 -4.53 29.56
N TRP A 143 -5.73 -5.74 29.10
CA TRP A 143 -4.51 -6.42 29.49
C TRP A 143 -3.25 -5.66 29.03
N PHE A 144 -3.18 -5.29 27.74
CA PHE A 144 -2.04 -4.58 27.16
C PHE A 144 -1.77 -3.25 27.86
N ARG A 145 -2.83 -2.51 28.21
CA ARG A 145 -2.73 -1.26 28.95
C ARG A 145 -2.26 -1.45 30.39
N SER A 146 -2.85 -2.40 31.12
CA SER A 146 -2.47 -2.67 32.52
C SER A 146 -1.02 -3.13 32.67
N HIS A 147 -0.44 -3.72 31.63
CA HIS A 147 0.96 -4.14 31.57
C HIS A 147 1.90 -3.06 30.99
N GLY A 148 1.40 -1.83 30.80
CA GLY A 148 2.21 -0.70 30.34
C GLY A 148 2.59 -0.76 28.86
N GLY A 149 1.88 -1.54 28.04
CA GLY A 149 2.17 -1.64 26.60
C GLY A 149 1.99 -0.32 25.85
N CYS A 150 1.02 0.52 26.24
CA CYS A 150 0.88 1.87 25.69
C CYS A 150 1.97 2.85 26.16
N ASP A 151 2.71 2.51 27.23
CA ASP A 151 3.84 3.28 27.74
C ASP A 151 5.19 2.78 27.18
N GLY A 152 5.17 1.81 26.25
CA GLY A 152 6.36 1.19 25.68
C GLY A 152 7.10 0.22 26.63
N LYS A 153 6.47 -0.17 27.74
CA LYS A 153 7.07 -1.12 28.71
C LYS A 153 6.93 -2.58 28.29
N LEU A 154 6.12 -2.85 27.27
CA LEU A 154 5.86 -4.19 26.73
C LEU A 154 6.30 -4.26 25.27
N ASP A 155 7.09 -5.27 24.93
CA ASP A 155 7.52 -5.53 23.56
C ASP A 155 6.62 -6.58 22.92
N TRP A 156 5.51 -6.15 22.32
CA TRP A 156 4.53 -7.05 21.69
C TRP A 156 5.10 -7.91 20.55
N VAL A 157 6.20 -7.45 19.94
CA VAL A 157 6.88 -8.18 18.87
C VAL A 157 7.48 -9.49 19.42
N LYS A 158 7.91 -9.50 20.69
CA LYS A 158 8.41 -10.70 21.36
C LYS A 158 7.27 -11.59 21.83
N SER A 159 7.31 -12.86 21.44
CA SER A 159 6.26 -13.84 21.78
C SER A 159 6.14 -14.15 23.27
N THR A 160 7.20 -13.95 24.05
CA THR A 160 7.24 -14.23 25.50
C THR A 160 6.31 -13.34 26.30
N ASP A 161 5.96 -12.18 25.75
CA ASP A 161 5.29 -11.11 26.47
C ASP A 161 3.82 -10.99 26.04
N ARG A 162 3.20 -12.08 25.54
CA ARG A 162 1.86 -12.02 24.93
C ARG A 162 0.69 -12.38 25.85
N GLY A 163 0.94 -12.76 27.10
CA GLY A 163 -0.10 -12.93 28.13
C GLY A 163 -1.23 -13.90 27.76
N GLY A 164 -0.98 -14.89 26.89
CA GLY A 164 -2.00 -15.83 26.41
C GLY A 164 -2.84 -15.35 25.22
N PHE A 165 -2.53 -14.19 24.65
CA PHE A 165 -3.18 -13.68 23.44
C PHE A 165 -2.40 -14.09 22.18
N SER A 166 -3.13 -14.27 21.08
CA SER A 166 -2.57 -14.47 19.74
C SER A 166 -1.86 -13.22 19.23
N GLU A 167 -1.11 -13.37 18.14
CA GLU A 167 -0.52 -12.26 17.37
C GLU A 167 -1.53 -11.19 16.94
N THR A 168 -2.78 -11.59 16.72
CA THR A 168 -3.89 -10.73 16.31
C THR A 168 -4.57 -10.04 17.50
N GLY A 169 -4.11 -10.26 18.74
CA GLY A 169 -4.70 -9.65 19.95
C GLY A 169 -6.03 -10.29 20.36
N TRP A 170 -6.23 -11.57 20.03
CA TRP A 170 -7.40 -12.36 20.41
C TRP A 170 -7.00 -13.46 21.40
N PRO A 171 -7.82 -13.77 22.43
CA PRO A 171 -7.53 -14.87 23.36
C PRO A 171 -7.49 -16.25 22.68
N THR A 172 -8.19 -16.39 21.56
CA THR A 172 -8.16 -17.56 20.69
C THR A 172 -7.83 -17.11 19.28
N ALA A 173 -7.16 -17.97 18.49
CA ALA A 173 -6.89 -17.68 17.09
C ALA A 173 -8.21 -17.35 16.37
N ARG A 174 -8.25 -16.19 15.73
CA ARG A 174 -9.38 -15.73 14.93
C ARG A 174 -8.86 -15.19 13.60
N ALA A 175 -9.54 -15.61 12.55
CA ALA A 175 -9.37 -15.12 11.20
C ALA A 175 -9.43 -13.58 11.18
N VAL A 176 -8.31 -12.96 10.78
CA VAL A 176 -8.29 -11.55 10.37
C VAL A 176 -8.24 -11.54 8.85
N ASN A 177 -9.25 -10.98 8.21
CA ASN A 177 -9.26 -10.82 6.76
C ASN A 177 -8.60 -9.50 6.39
N ALA A 178 -7.82 -9.48 5.33
CA ALA A 178 -7.28 -8.25 4.76
C ALA A 178 -7.61 -8.17 3.27
N TYR A 179 -8.01 -6.98 2.85
CA TYR A 179 -8.39 -6.65 1.49
C TYR A 179 -7.34 -5.70 0.93
N PHE A 180 -6.87 -6.01 -0.27
CA PHE A 180 -5.83 -5.26 -0.98
C PHE A 180 -6.36 -4.84 -2.34
N ASN A 181 -6.13 -3.58 -2.69
CA ASN A 181 -6.40 -3.03 -4.01
C ASN A 181 -5.11 -2.49 -4.58
N VAL A 182 -4.60 -3.14 -5.62
CA VAL A 182 -3.39 -2.76 -6.34
C VAL A 182 -3.80 -1.92 -7.54
N ALA A 183 -3.38 -0.65 -7.56
CA ALA A 183 -3.65 0.27 -8.66
C ALA A 183 -2.42 0.41 -9.56
N THR A 184 -2.59 0.27 -10.86
CA THR A 184 -1.50 0.43 -11.85
C THR A 184 -1.47 1.86 -12.43
N GLY A 185 -0.35 2.22 -13.05
CA GLY A 185 -0.18 3.51 -13.72
C GLY A 185 -1.11 3.72 -14.92
N SER A 186 -1.60 2.65 -15.53
CA SER A 186 -2.60 2.69 -16.61
C SER A 186 -4.03 2.86 -16.09
N GLY A 187 -4.26 2.71 -14.78
CA GLY A 187 -5.56 2.85 -14.14
C GLY A 187 -6.29 1.53 -13.88
N ASN A 188 -5.66 0.37 -14.12
CA ASN A 188 -6.24 -0.93 -13.77
C ASN A 188 -6.14 -1.18 -12.26
N ASN A 189 -7.10 -1.94 -11.74
CA ASN A 189 -7.20 -2.27 -10.33
C ASN A 189 -7.30 -3.79 -10.15
N PHE A 190 -6.46 -4.35 -9.29
CA PHE A 190 -6.44 -5.76 -8.95
C PHE A 190 -6.79 -5.93 -7.47
N ASN A 191 -7.88 -6.64 -7.19
CA ASN A 191 -8.38 -6.85 -5.83
C ASN A 191 -7.99 -8.24 -5.33
N VAL A 192 -7.45 -8.32 -4.11
CA VAL A 192 -7.10 -9.57 -3.45
C VAL A 192 -7.58 -9.56 -2.02
N ILE A 193 -8.07 -10.70 -1.56
CA ILE A 193 -8.42 -10.94 -0.17
C ILE A 193 -7.49 -12.03 0.36
N SER A 194 -6.93 -11.80 1.55
CA SER A 194 -6.12 -12.79 2.24
C SER A 194 -6.54 -12.90 3.69
N ASN A 195 -6.26 -14.05 4.28
CA ASN A 195 -6.63 -14.39 5.64
C ASN A 195 -5.39 -14.60 6.49
N TRP A 196 -5.43 -14.07 7.71
CA TRP A 196 -4.47 -14.37 8.76
C TRP A 196 -5.00 -15.54 9.60
N PRO A 197 -4.31 -16.70 9.61
CA PRO A 197 -4.75 -17.88 10.34
C PRO A 197 -4.65 -17.71 11.86
#